data_AF-Q9L5B7-F1
#
_entry.id   AF-Q9L5B7-F1
#
_cell.length_a   1.000
_cell.length_b   1.000
_cell.length_c   1.000
_cell.angle_alpha   90.00
_cell.angle_beta   90.00
_cell.angle_gamma   90.00
#
_symmetry.space_group_name_H-M   'P 1'
#
loop_
_entity.id
_entity.type
_entity.pdbx_description
1 polymer ?
#
loop_
_entity_poly.entity_id
_entity_poly.type
_entity_poly.pdbx_seq_one_letter_code
_entity_poly.pdbx_strand_id
1 'polypeptide(L)'
;SELAETKKKAEEAKAEEKVAKRKYDYATLKVALAKKEVEAKELEIEKLQYEISTLEQEVATAQHQVDNLKKLLAGADPDDGTEVIEAKLNKGEAELNAKQAELAKKQTELEKLLDSLDPEGKTQDELDKEAEEAELDKKADELQNKVADLEKEISNLEILLGGADPEDDTAALQNKLATKKAELEKTQKELDAALNELGPDGDEEETPAPAPQPEQPAPAPKPEQPTPAPKPEQPTPAPKTGWKQENGM
;
A
#
# COMPACT_ATOMS: atom_id res chain seq x y z
N SER A 1 33.42 -47.17 6.74
CA SER A 1 32.51 -47.71 5.71
C SER A 1 31.70 -46.55 5.17
N GLU A 2 31.81 -46.25 3.88
CA GLU A 2 31.12 -45.12 3.21
C GLU A 2 29.60 -45.15 3.39
N LEU A 3 29.02 -46.34 3.59
CA LEU A 3 27.58 -46.52 3.85
C LEU A 3 27.12 -45.91 5.18
N ALA A 4 28.02 -45.81 6.18
CA ALA A 4 27.71 -45.21 7.47
C ALA A 4 27.81 -43.68 7.42
N GLU A 5 28.78 -43.14 6.69
CA GLU A 5 28.91 -41.69 6.46
C GLU A 5 27.77 -41.15 5.60
N THR A 6 27.34 -41.91 4.59
CA THR A 6 26.18 -41.53 3.75
C THR A 6 24.87 -41.54 4.54
N LYS A 7 24.65 -42.52 5.44
CA LYS A 7 23.51 -42.50 6.36
C LYS A 7 23.53 -41.29 7.30
N LYS A 8 24.70 -40.95 7.85
CA LYS A 8 24.85 -39.79 8.75
C LYS A 8 24.55 -38.47 8.02
N LYS A 9 25.10 -38.27 6.81
CA LYS A 9 24.81 -37.08 5.98
C LYS A 9 23.33 -36.97 5.62
N ALA A 10 22.67 -38.08 5.30
CA ALA A 10 21.23 -38.07 5.00
C ALA A 10 20.36 -37.73 6.23
N GLU A 11 20.83 -38.08 7.43
CA GLU A 11 20.15 -37.72 8.69
C GLU A 11 20.38 -36.25 9.06
N GLU A 12 21.59 -35.72 8.85
CA GLU A 12 21.90 -34.28 8.98
C GLU A 12 21.09 -33.43 7.99
N ALA A 13 21.01 -33.82 6.71
CA ALA A 13 20.22 -33.12 5.70
C ALA A 13 18.72 -33.07 6.07
N LYS A 14 18.16 -34.17 6.58
CA LYS A 14 16.76 -34.19 7.10
C LYS A 14 16.56 -33.29 8.32
N ALA A 15 17.58 -33.17 9.17
CA ALA A 15 17.53 -32.28 10.32
C ALA A 15 17.57 -30.81 9.87
N GLU A 16 18.42 -30.47 8.91
CA GLU A 16 18.53 -29.14 8.31
C GLU A 16 17.25 -28.74 7.56
N GLU A 17 16.67 -29.63 6.75
CA GLU A 17 15.38 -29.41 6.07
C GLU A 17 14.26 -29.08 7.07
N LYS A 18 14.23 -29.78 8.22
CA LYS A 18 13.23 -29.54 9.27
C LYS A 18 13.44 -28.20 9.97
N VAL A 19 14.68 -27.72 10.08
CA VAL A 19 15.01 -26.40 10.62
C VAL A 19 14.63 -25.31 9.62
N ALA A 20 14.95 -25.49 8.34
CA ALA A 20 14.57 -24.58 7.26
C ALA A 20 13.04 -24.40 7.20
N LYS A 21 12.29 -25.51 7.22
CA LYS A 21 10.82 -25.49 7.26
C LYS A 21 10.27 -24.71 8.45
N ARG A 22 10.85 -24.88 9.64
CA ARG A 22 10.42 -24.14 10.84
C ARG A 22 10.70 -22.64 10.74
N LYS A 23 11.81 -22.25 10.13
CA LYS A 23 12.14 -20.83 9.90
C LYS A 23 11.14 -20.21 8.93
N TYR A 24 10.79 -20.93 7.86
CA TYR A 24 9.76 -20.53 6.91
C TYR A 24 8.39 -20.37 7.60
N ASP A 25 7.92 -21.40 8.32
CA ASP A 25 6.64 -21.34 9.03
C ASP A 25 6.59 -20.15 10.01
N TYR A 26 7.70 -19.85 10.68
CA TYR A 26 7.83 -18.69 11.57
C TYR A 26 7.80 -17.36 10.82
N ALA A 27 8.49 -17.24 9.68
CA ALA A 27 8.47 -16.05 8.85
C ALA A 27 7.06 -15.77 8.31
N THR A 28 6.37 -16.79 7.78
CA THR A 28 4.98 -16.69 7.33
C THR A 28 4.04 -16.26 8.45
N LEU A 29 4.21 -16.81 9.66
CA LEU A 29 3.41 -16.41 10.82
C LEU A 29 3.69 -14.96 11.25
N LYS A 30 4.93 -14.51 11.18
CA LYS A 30 5.32 -13.14 11.52
C LYS A 30 4.69 -12.13 10.54
N VAL A 31 4.72 -12.43 9.24
CA VAL A 31 4.07 -11.63 8.20
C VAL A 31 2.55 -11.61 8.41
N ALA A 32 1.91 -12.77 8.61
CA ALA A 32 0.48 -12.84 8.85
C ALA A 32 0.04 -12.09 10.12
N LEU A 33 0.89 -12.05 11.16
CA LEU A 33 0.64 -11.29 12.37
C LEU A 33 0.74 -9.77 12.10
N ALA A 34 1.79 -9.33 11.40
CA ALA A 34 1.95 -7.92 11.03
C ALA A 34 0.77 -7.41 10.19
N LYS A 35 0.28 -8.20 9.23
CA LYS A 35 -0.91 -7.86 8.43
C LYS A 35 -2.15 -7.65 9.29
N LYS A 36 -2.39 -8.54 10.26
CA LYS A 36 -3.52 -8.39 11.19
C LYS A 36 -3.39 -7.19 12.11
N GLU A 37 -2.17 -6.84 12.52
CA GLU A 37 -1.93 -5.64 13.32
C GLU A 37 -2.22 -4.36 12.52
N VAL A 38 -1.85 -4.31 11.23
CA VAL A 38 -2.19 -3.20 10.33
C VAL A 38 -3.71 -3.11 10.14
N GLU A 39 -4.37 -4.21 9.76
CA GLU A 39 -5.83 -4.26 9.55
C GLU A 39 -6.60 -3.80 10.82
N ALA A 40 -6.12 -4.19 12.00
CA ALA A 40 -6.71 -3.77 13.27
C ALA A 40 -6.59 -2.26 13.49
N LYS A 41 -5.44 -1.66 13.18
CA LYS A 41 -5.23 -0.21 13.30
C LYS A 41 -6.03 0.58 12.26
N GLU A 42 -6.15 0.07 11.03
CA GLU A 42 -7.01 0.69 9.99
C GLU A 42 -8.48 0.74 10.43
N LEU A 43 -8.98 -0.34 11.02
CA LEU A 43 -10.34 -0.38 11.59
C LEU A 43 -10.51 0.60 12.78
N GLU A 44 -9.47 0.81 13.57
CA GLU A 44 -9.49 1.79 14.66
C GLU A 44 -9.52 3.23 14.11
N ILE A 45 -8.75 3.50 13.06
CA ILE A 45 -8.76 4.77 12.34
C ILE A 45 -10.14 5.06 11.74
N GLU A 46 -10.77 4.09 11.08
CA GLU A 46 -12.11 4.26 10.49
C GLU A 46 -13.15 4.64 11.55
N LYS A 47 -13.13 3.96 12.70
CA LYS A 47 -14.02 4.27 13.83
C LYS A 47 -13.76 5.67 14.38
N LEU A 48 -12.50 6.04 14.58
CA LEU A 48 -12.13 7.38 15.05
C LEU A 48 -12.55 8.48 14.08
N GLN A 49 -12.38 8.27 12.77
CA GLN A 49 -12.84 9.19 11.75
C GLN A 49 -14.37 9.37 11.78
N TYR A 50 -15.12 8.29 11.98
CA TYR A 50 -16.58 8.36 12.13
C TYR A 50 -16.98 9.17 13.38
N GLU A 51 -16.33 8.93 14.52
CA GLU A 51 -16.57 9.68 15.76
C GLU A 51 -16.22 11.16 15.64
N ILE A 52 -15.09 11.47 15.00
CA ILE A 52 -14.66 12.85 14.69
C ILE A 52 -15.72 13.53 13.82
N SER A 53 -16.16 12.90 12.74
CA SER A 53 -17.18 13.46 11.84
C SER A 53 -18.49 13.73 12.57
N THR A 54 -18.90 12.83 13.46
CA THR A 54 -20.09 13.02 14.30
C THR A 54 -19.93 14.22 15.24
N LEU A 55 -18.78 14.32 15.92
CA LEU A 55 -18.49 15.44 16.83
C LEU A 55 -18.38 16.78 16.10
N GLU A 56 -17.83 16.82 14.89
CA GLU A 56 -17.79 18.03 14.05
C GLU A 56 -19.20 18.55 13.76
N GLN A 57 -20.16 17.67 13.45
CA GLN A 57 -21.56 18.05 13.26
C GLN A 57 -22.19 18.59 14.55
N GLU A 58 -21.90 17.97 15.69
CA GLU A 58 -22.38 18.42 16.99
C GLU A 58 -21.79 19.80 17.38
N VAL A 59 -20.50 20.02 17.11
CA VAL A 59 -19.83 21.32 17.30
C VAL A 59 -20.47 22.38 16.43
N ALA A 60 -20.71 22.10 15.15
CA ALA A 60 -21.39 23.03 14.24
C ALA A 60 -22.80 23.39 14.72
N THR A 61 -23.55 22.40 15.22
CA THR A 61 -24.89 22.59 15.77
C THR A 61 -24.86 23.45 17.04
N ALA A 62 -23.96 23.15 17.98
CA ALA A 62 -23.80 23.90 19.23
C ALA A 62 -23.33 25.34 18.95
N GLN A 63 -22.42 25.53 18.00
CA GLN A 63 -21.97 26.85 17.57
C GLN A 63 -23.14 27.69 17.04
N HIS A 64 -23.97 27.10 16.17
CA HIS A 64 -25.14 27.79 15.65
C HIS A 64 -26.14 28.19 16.75
N GLN A 65 -26.32 27.34 17.78
CA GLN A 65 -27.17 27.67 18.93
C GLN A 65 -26.60 28.85 19.73
N VAL A 66 -25.29 28.84 20.01
CA VAL A 66 -24.59 29.94 20.70
C VAL A 66 -24.70 31.24 19.91
N ASP A 67 -24.48 31.20 18.60
CA ASP A 67 -24.57 32.39 17.75
C ASP A 67 -25.99 32.98 17.72
N ASN A 68 -27.02 32.13 17.74
CA ASN A 68 -28.41 32.57 17.81
C ASN A 68 -28.72 33.23 19.16
N LEU A 69 -28.24 32.66 20.28
CA LEU A 69 -28.40 33.28 21.60
C LEU A 69 -27.67 34.63 21.70
N LYS A 70 -26.47 34.75 21.11
CA LYS A 70 -25.74 36.02 21.02
C LYS A 70 -26.53 37.09 20.25
N LYS A 71 -27.13 36.71 19.11
CA LYS A 71 -27.99 37.62 18.32
C LYS A 71 -29.22 38.07 19.09
N LEU A 72 -29.88 37.16 19.81
CA LEU A 72 -31.04 37.50 20.65
C LEU A 72 -30.66 38.46 21.77
N LEU A 73 -29.52 38.21 22.44
CA LEU A 73 -29.03 39.08 23.51
C LEU A 73 -28.67 40.48 23.00
N ALA A 74 -28.04 40.59 21.83
CA ALA A 74 -27.68 41.87 21.22
C ALA A 74 -28.90 42.73 20.81
N GLY A 75 -30.06 42.10 20.60
CA GLY A 75 -31.31 42.77 20.26
C GLY A 75 -32.24 43.01 21.44
N ALA A 76 -31.90 42.54 22.65
CA ALA A 76 -32.70 42.69 23.85
C ALA A 76 -32.45 44.06 24.53
N ASP A 77 -33.48 44.61 25.16
CA ASP A 77 -33.33 45.79 26.01
C ASP A 77 -32.61 45.38 27.31
N PRO A 78 -31.52 46.07 27.72
CA PRO A 78 -30.77 45.76 28.93
C PRO A 78 -31.61 45.72 30.21
N ASP A 79 -32.74 46.44 30.25
CA ASP A 79 -33.62 46.51 31.42
C ASP A 79 -34.69 45.39 31.45
N ASP A 80 -34.77 44.54 30.41
CA ASP A 80 -35.84 43.54 30.21
C ASP A 80 -35.47 42.12 30.70
N GLY A 81 -34.60 42.02 31.71
CA GLY A 81 -34.32 40.76 32.42
C GLY A 81 -33.69 39.67 31.56
N THR A 82 -32.53 39.95 30.93
CA THR A 82 -31.79 39.06 30.02
C THR A 82 -31.09 37.87 30.69
N GLU A 83 -31.17 37.77 32.02
CA GLU A 83 -30.46 36.81 32.87
C GLU A 83 -30.64 35.35 32.41
N VAL A 84 -31.83 34.99 31.92
CA VAL A 84 -32.13 33.64 31.42
C VAL A 84 -31.42 33.35 30.09
N ILE A 85 -31.29 34.35 29.20
CA ILE A 85 -30.60 34.23 27.92
C ILE A 85 -29.09 34.14 28.17
N GLU A 86 -28.56 34.96 29.07
CA GLU A 86 -27.15 34.93 29.48
C GLU A 86 -26.78 33.60 30.14
N ALA A 87 -27.62 33.06 31.03
CA ALA A 87 -27.40 31.75 31.64
C ALA A 87 -27.39 30.62 30.59
N LYS A 88 -28.29 30.66 29.61
CA LYS A 88 -28.32 29.70 28.49
C LYS A 88 -27.11 29.85 27.58
N LEU A 89 -26.67 31.08 27.32
CA LEU A 89 -25.48 31.36 26.52
C LEU A 89 -24.23 30.81 27.20
N ASN A 90 -24.02 31.12 28.47
CA ASN A 90 -22.89 30.61 29.26
C ASN A 90 -22.86 29.08 29.29
N LYS A 91 -24.02 28.44 29.44
CA LYS A 91 -24.14 26.98 29.39
C LYS A 91 -23.79 26.43 28.00
N GLY A 92 -24.32 27.03 26.94
CA GLY A 92 -24.06 26.62 25.55
C GLY A 92 -22.59 26.81 25.16
N GLU A 93 -21.95 27.89 25.59
CA GLU A 93 -20.52 28.13 25.36
C GLU A 93 -19.65 27.12 26.12
N ALA A 94 -20.02 26.75 27.35
CA ALA A 94 -19.33 25.70 28.09
C ALA A 94 -19.46 24.32 27.40
N GLU A 95 -20.65 23.96 26.91
CA GLU A 95 -20.89 22.72 26.17
C GLU A 95 -20.14 22.69 24.83
N LEU A 96 -20.14 23.80 24.09
CA LEU A 96 -19.38 23.96 22.85
C LEU A 96 -17.87 23.79 23.07
N ASN A 97 -17.32 24.47 24.09
CA ASN A 97 -15.91 24.36 24.44
C ASN A 97 -15.53 22.93 24.84
N ALA A 98 -16.41 22.24 25.58
CA ALA A 98 -16.19 20.84 25.95
C ALA A 98 -16.12 19.93 24.70
N LYS A 99 -17.05 20.10 23.75
CA LYS A 99 -17.05 19.35 22.49
C LYS A 99 -15.84 19.64 21.61
N GLN A 100 -15.42 20.90 21.50
CA GLN A 100 -14.21 21.27 20.79
C GLN A 100 -12.95 20.65 21.42
N ALA A 101 -12.89 20.60 22.76
CA ALA A 101 -11.79 19.95 23.47
C ALA A 101 -11.79 18.42 23.27
N GLU A 102 -12.96 17.79 23.20
CA GLU A 102 -13.08 16.36 22.88
C GLU A 102 -12.66 16.06 21.43
N LEU A 103 -13.13 16.87 20.47
CA LEU A 103 -12.73 16.78 19.07
C LEU A 103 -11.22 16.89 18.91
N ALA A 104 -10.59 17.87 19.57
CA ALA A 104 -9.13 18.04 19.54
C ALA A 104 -8.39 16.81 20.10
N LYS A 105 -8.88 16.20 21.19
CA LYS A 105 -8.28 14.98 21.74
C LYS A 105 -8.35 13.82 20.74
N LYS A 106 -9.50 13.62 20.09
CA LYS A 106 -9.67 12.56 19.08
C LYS A 106 -8.85 12.81 17.82
N GLN A 107 -8.71 14.07 17.39
CA GLN A 107 -7.81 14.43 16.29
C GLN A 107 -6.35 14.10 16.61
N THR A 108 -5.88 14.39 17.83
CA THR A 108 -4.53 14.00 18.28
C THR A 108 -4.37 12.49 18.40
N GLU A 109 -5.41 11.76 18.81
CA GLU A 109 -5.39 10.30 18.85
C GLU A 109 -5.29 9.69 17.44
N LEU A 110 -6.07 10.22 16.49
CA LEU A 110 -6.00 9.84 15.08
C LEU A 110 -4.60 10.11 14.49
N GLU A 111 -4.02 11.29 14.76
CA GLU A 111 -2.68 11.64 14.30
C GLU A 111 -1.63 10.65 14.83
N LYS A 112 -1.68 10.32 16.12
CA LYS A 112 -0.79 9.29 16.71
C LYS A 112 -0.96 7.91 16.10
N LEU A 113 -2.19 7.52 15.75
CA LEU A 113 -2.43 6.23 15.10
C LEU A 113 -1.87 6.22 13.69
N LEU A 114 -2.04 7.31 12.93
CA LEU A 114 -1.46 7.49 11.60
C LEU A 114 0.08 7.47 11.66
N ASP A 115 0.69 8.20 12.58
CA ASP A 115 2.14 8.17 12.83
C ASP A 115 2.62 6.76 13.22
N SER A 116 1.76 5.95 13.85
CA SER A 116 2.08 4.56 14.21
C SER A 116 1.89 3.55 13.06
N LEU A 117 1.17 3.94 12.00
CA LEU A 117 1.13 3.20 10.75
C LEU A 117 2.35 3.52 9.88
N ASP A 118 2.95 4.71 10.02
CA ASP A 118 4.05 5.15 9.16
C ASP A 118 5.18 5.90 9.87
N PRO A 119 6.23 5.16 10.29
CA PRO A 119 7.59 5.71 10.21
C PRO A 119 8.67 4.77 9.64
N GLU A 120 8.37 3.51 9.28
CA GLU A 120 9.37 2.51 8.81
C GLU A 120 8.89 1.61 7.65
N GLY A 121 8.09 2.13 6.72
CA GLY A 121 8.13 1.70 5.31
C GLY A 121 7.75 0.27 4.93
N LYS A 122 7.43 -0.66 5.84
CA LYS A 122 6.92 -1.98 5.44
C LYS A 122 5.48 -1.89 4.97
N THR A 123 5.32 -1.51 3.71
CA THR A 123 4.07 -1.64 2.99
C THR A 123 3.67 -3.12 2.95
N GLN A 124 2.38 -3.38 2.73
CA GLN A 124 1.89 -4.71 2.40
C GLN A 124 2.74 -5.37 1.29
N ASP A 125 3.18 -4.57 0.31
CA ASP A 125 4.05 -5.01 -0.79
C ASP A 125 5.44 -5.46 -0.30
N GLU A 126 6.05 -4.79 0.69
CA GLU A 126 7.32 -5.26 1.27
C GLU A 126 7.15 -6.56 2.06
N LEU A 127 6.01 -6.75 2.73
CA LEU A 127 5.71 -8.00 3.43
C LEU A 127 5.40 -9.16 2.46
N ASP A 128 4.76 -8.86 1.33
CA ASP A 128 4.51 -9.83 0.26
C ASP A 128 5.81 -10.17 -0.48
N LYS A 129 6.68 -9.19 -0.71
CA LYS A 129 8.03 -9.39 -1.26
C LYS A 129 8.91 -10.23 -0.32
N GLU A 130 8.90 -9.97 0.98
CA GLU A 130 9.64 -10.78 1.97
C GLU A 130 9.12 -12.24 2.02
N ALA A 131 7.83 -12.46 1.77
CA ALA A 131 7.27 -13.81 1.66
C ALA A 131 7.65 -14.52 0.35
N GLU A 132 7.69 -13.79 -0.76
CA GLU A 132 8.09 -14.29 -2.07
C GLU A 132 9.60 -14.62 -2.13
N GLU A 133 10.44 -13.75 -1.57
CA GLU A 133 11.88 -14.00 -1.37
C GLU A 133 12.11 -15.25 -0.51
N ALA A 134 11.32 -15.48 0.54
CA ALA A 134 11.42 -16.68 1.37
C ALA A 134 10.98 -17.96 0.66
N GLU A 135 10.02 -17.90 -0.29
CA GLU A 135 9.69 -19.04 -1.16
C GLU A 135 10.80 -19.31 -2.19
N LEU A 136 11.39 -18.27 -2.76
CA LEU A 136 12.50 -18.39 -3.71
C LEU A 136 13.75 -18.99 -3.05
N ASP A 137 14.08 -18.58 -1.83
CA ASP A 137 15.21 -19.12 -1.05
C ASP A 137 15.04 -20.63 -0.80
N LYS A 138 13.81 -21.07 -0.47
CA LYS A 138 13.48 -22.48 -0.33
C LYS A 138 13.59 -23.26 -1.64
N LYS A 139 13.11 -22.67 -2.74
CA LYS A 139 13.22 -23.26 -4.09
C LYS A 139 14.68 -23.44 -4.50
N ALA A 140 15.54 -22.48 -4.17
CA ALA A 140 16.98 -22.58 -4.39
C ALA A 140 17.59 -23.73 -3.55
N ASP A 141 17.29 -23.81 -2.25
CA ASP A 141 17.75 -24.90 -1.37
C ASP A 141 17.33 -26.29 -1.88
N GLU A 142 16.07 -26.46 -2.30
CA GLU A 142 15.56 -27.73 -2.84
C GLU A 142 16.25 -28.11 -4.16
N LEU A 143 16.47 -27.15 -5.04
CA LEU A 143 17.16 -27.37 -6.31
C LEU A 143 18.65 -27.70 -6.10
N GLN A 144 19.31 -27.05 -5.15
CA GLN A 144 20.71 -27.29 -4.80
C GLN A 144 20.92 -28.71 -4.24
N ASN A 145 19.98 -29.20 -3.41
CA ASN A 145 19.99 -30.58 -2.94
C ASN A 145 19.81 -31.59 -4.09
N LYS A 146 18.93 -31.31 -5.06
CA LYS A 146 18.76 -32.16 -6.25
C LYS A 146 20.01 -32.20 -7.13
N VAL A 147 20.69 -31.06 -7.30
CA VAL A 147 21.98 -31.00 -8.02
C VAL A 147 23.00 -31.93 -7.37
N ALA A 148 23.18 -31.84 -6.04
CA ALA A 148 24.12 -32.67 -5.31
C ALA A 148 23.82 -34.18 -5.42
N ASP A 149 22.55 -34.56 -5.37
CA ASP A 149 22.13 -35.97 -5.55
C ASP A 149 22.38 -36.46 -6.98
N LEU A 150 22.08 -35.65 -8.00
CA LEU A 150 22.30 -35.98 -9.40
C LEU A 150 23.79 -36.10 -9.73
N GLU A 151 24.64 -35.19 -9.25
CA GLU A 151 26.09 -35.26 -9.40
C GLU A 151 26.65 -36.56 -8.81
N LYS A 152 26.14 -36.98 -7.65
CA LYS A 152 26.54 -38.23 -7.01
C LYS A 152 26.10 -39.46 -7.81
N GLU A 153 24.87 -39.46 -8.34
CA GLU A 153 24.36 -40.56 -9.17
C GLU A 153 25.13 -40.68 -10.49
N ILE A 154 25.47 -39.55 -11.11
CA ILE A 154 26.33 -39.47 -12.30
C ILE A 154 27.72 -40.03 -12.00
N SER A 155 28.34 -39.60 -10.90
CA SER A 155 29.68 -40.08 -10.51
C SER A 155 29.70 -41.60 -10.28
N ASN A 156 28.68 -42.15 -9.63
CA ASN A 156 28.54 -43.61 -9.46
C ASN A 156 28.41 -44.35 -10.80
N LEU A 157 27.63 -43.81 -11.75
CA LEU A 157 27.47 -44.39 -13.08
C LEU A 157 28.76 -44.33 -13.90
N GLU A 158 29.53 -43.25 -13.78
CA GLU A 158 30.84 -43.10 -14.43
C GLU A 158 31.86 -44.10 -13.88
N ILE A 159 31.87 -44.35 -12.57
CA ILE A 159 32.72 -45.38 -11.96
C ILE A 159 32.35 -46.77 -12.48
N LEU A 160 31.06 -47.09 -12.56
CA LEU A 160 30.59 -48.38 -13.09
C LEU A 160 30.99 -48.58 -14.56
N LEU A 161 30.90 -47.53 -15.38
CA LEU A 161 31.32 -47.57 -16.77
C LEU A 161 32.84 -47.67 -16.92
N GLY A 162 33.60 -47.00 -16.05
CA GLY A 162 35.07 -47.05 -16.07
C GLY A 162 35.65 -48.40 -15.59
N GLY A 163 34.86 -49.19 -14.85
CA GLY A 163 35.23 -50.52 -14.38
C GLY A 163 34.65 -51.68 -15.21
N ALA A 164 33.86 -51.41 -16.25
CA ALA A 164 33.26 -52.44 -17.10
C ALA A 164 34.29 -53.05 -18.06
N ASP A 165 34.20 -54.35 -18.31
CA ASP A 165 35.04 -55.04 -19.28
C ASP A 165 34.60 -54.64 -20.71
N PRO A 166 35.49 -54.49 -21.70
CA PRO A 166 35.11 -54.21 -23.09
C PRO A 166 34.09 -55.17 -23.72
N GLU A 167 33.85 -56.36 -23.15
CA GLU A 167 32.81 -57.31 -23.59
C GLU A 167 31.43 -57.09 -22.93
N ASP A 168 31.32 -56.25 -21.89
CA ASP A 168 30.05 -55.94 -21.23
C ASP A 168 29.15 -55.02 -22.08
N ASP A 169 27.86 -55.38 -22.18
CA ASP A 169 26.86 -54.51 -22.80
C ASP A 169 26.51 -53.34 -21.87
N THR A 170 27.26 -52.24 -22.05
CA THR A 170 27.12 -51.01 -21.26
C THR A 170 26.08 -50.03 -21.81
N ALA A 171 25.38 -50.36 -22.90
CA ALA A 171 24.47 -49.44 -23.59
C ALA A 171 23.38 -48.88 -22.68
N ALA A 172 22.83 -49.71 -21.78
CA ALA A 172 21.82 -49.29 -20.82
C ALA A 172 22.37 -48.30 -19.77
N LEU A 173 23.60 -48.48 -19.31
CA LEU A 173 24.26 -47.58 -18.35
C LEU A 173 24.63 -46.26 -18.99
N GLN A 174 25.13 -46.27 -20.23
CA GLN A 174 25.41 -45.07 -21.00
C GLN A 174 24.14 -44.24 -21.26
N ASN A 175 23.01 -44.88 -21.57
CA ASN A 175 21.72 -44.21 -21.75
C ASN A 175 21.22 -43.58 -20.43
N LYS A 176 21.33 -44.30 -19.31
CA LYS A 176 21.02 -43.74 -17.97
C LYS A 176 21.90 -42.54 -17.64
N LEU A 177 23.21 -42.63 -17.90
CA LEU A 177 24.14 -41.52 -17.67
C LEU A 177 23.78 -40.29 -18.50
N ALA A 178 23.47 -40.48 -19.79
CA ALA A 178 23.04 -39.39 -20.66
C ALA A 178 21.74 -38.74 -20.16
N THR A 179 20.78 -39.56 -19.71
CA THR A 179 19.52 -39.06 -19.13
C THR A 179 19.77 -38.24 -17.86
N LYS A 180 20.61 -38.73 -16.94
CA LYS A 180 20.92 -38.05 -15.69
C LYS A 180 21.71 -36.75 -15.89
N LYS A 181 22.63 -36.71 -16.86
CA LYS A 181 23.32 -35.47 -17.25
C LYS A 181 22.37 -34.42 -17.80
N ALA A 182 21.39 -34.82 -18.61
CA ALA A 182 20.36 -33.90 -19.10
C ALA A 182 19.44 -33.39 -17.97
N GLU A 183 19.10 -34.25 -17.00
CA GLU A 183 18.33 -33.87 -15.81
C GLU A 183 19.11 -32.85 -14.96
N LEU A 184 20.41 -33.10 -14.72
CA LEU A 184 21.30 -32.18 -14.01
C LEU A 184 21.39 -30.81 -14.70
N GLU A 185 21.58 -30.78 -16.02
CA GLU A 185 21.64 -29.51 -16.78
C GLU A 185 20.33 -28.71 -16.66
N LYS A 186 19.19 -29.40 -16.67
CA LYS A 186 17.89 -28.76 -16.49
C LYS A 186 17.73 -28.20 -15.06
N THR A 187 18.05 -28.99 -14.04
CA THR A 187 17.98 -28.56 -12.64
C THR A 187 18.94 -27.41 -12.34
N GLN A 188 20.13 -27.40 -12.95
CA GLN A 188 21.09 -26.30 -12.83
C GLN A 188 20.54 -25.00 -13.42
N LYS A 189 19.89 -25.06 -14.60
CA LYS A 189 19.23 -23.88 -15.19
C LYS A 189 18.07 -23.36 -14.33
N GLU A 190 17.30 -24.26 -13.71
CA GLU A 190 16.23 -23.87 -12.77
C GLU A 190 16.80 -23.23 -11.49
N LEU A 191 17.94 -23.72 -10.99
CA LEU A 191 18.64 -23.15 -9.84
C LEU A 191 19.21 -21.77 -10.17
N ASP A 192 19.88 -21.63 -11.32
CA ASP A 192 20.44 -20.36 -11.77
C ASP A 192 19.32 -19.32 -12.00
N ALA A 193 18.16 -19.73 -12.50
CA ALA A 193 17.00 -18.85 -12.65
C ALA A 193 16.43 -18.42 -11.30
N ALA A 194 16.25 -19.34 -10.35
CA ALA A 194 15.80 -19.02 -8.99
C ALA A 194 16.77 -18.07 -8.27
N LEU A 195 18.09 -18.27 -8.45
CA LEU A 195 19.12 -17.41 -7.87
C LEU A 195 19.22 -16.03 -8.55
N ASN A 196 18.91 -15.95 -9.85
CA ASN A 196 18.87 -14.67 -10.58
C ASN A 196 17.58 -13.88 -10.30
N GLU A 197 16.49 -14.55 -9.93
CA GLU A 197 15.32 -13.93 -9.29
C GLU A 197 15.65 -13.43 -7.86
N LEU A 198 16.73 -13.92 -7.25
CA LEU A 198 17.21 -13.59 -5.89
C LEU A 198 18.32 -12.51 -5.83
N GLY A 199 18.76 -11.89 -6.94
CA GLY A 199 19.67 -10.73 -6.84
C GLY A 199 19.97 -10.00 -8.16
N PRO A 200 20.65 -8.84 -8.14
CA PRO A 200 20.70 -7.81 -7.10
C PRO A 200 19.47 -6.86 -7.12
N ASP A 201 18.43 -7.16 -7.90
CA ASP A 201 17.28 -6.27 -8.08
C ASP A 201 16.16 -6.57 -7.06
N GLY A 202 16.53 -6.46 -5.79
CA GLY A 202 15.62 -5.83 -4.83
C GLY A 202 15.29 -4.38 -5.23
N ASP A 203 16.10 -3.80 -6.13
CA ASP A 203 15.79 -2.65 -6.99
C ASP A 203 15.40 -3.11 -8.41
N GLU A 204 14.25 -3.74 -8.57
CA GLU A 204 13.30 -3.03 -9.42
C GLU A 204 12.71 -1.93 -8.50
N GLU A 205 13.45 -0.82 -8.29
CA GLU A 205 13.01 0.42 -8.91
C GLU A 205 12.35 -0.02 -10.21
N GLU A 206 11.01 -0.01 -10.23
CA GLU A 206 10.33 0.38 -11.45
C GLU A 206 11.24 1.46 -12.02
N THR A 207 11.94 1.20 -13.13
CA THR A 207 12.40 2.32 -13.93
C THR A 207 11.12 3.11 -14.06
N PRO A 208 10.97 4.28 -13.40
CA PRO A 208 9.68 4.91 -13.28
C PRO A 208 9.27 5.05 -14.73
N ALA A 209 8.14 4.42 -15.10
CA ALA A 209 7.69 4.39 -16.48
C ALA A 209 7.95 5.79 -17.03
N PRO A 210 8.87 5.97 -18.01
CA PRO A 210 9.57 7.22 -18.23
C PRO A 210 8.53 8.32 -18.13
N ALA A 211 8.66 9.14 -17.08
CA ALA A 211 7.63 10.10 -16.69
C ALA A 211 7.09 10.69 -17.98
N PRO A 212 5.76 10.61 -18.24
CA PRO A 212 5.20 10.94 -19.53
C PRO A 212 5.88 12.21 -19.97
N GLN A 213 6.65 12.10 -21.06
CA GLN A 213 7.41 13.22 -21.61
C GLN A 213 6.47 14.41 -21.49
N PRO A 214 6.85 15.51 -20.80
CA PRO A 214 5.95 16.62 -20.59
C PRO A 214 5.34 16.88 -21.95
N GLU A 215 4.01 16.67 -22.04
CA GLU A 215 3.30 16.87 -23.29
C GLU A 215 3.81 18.21 -23.76
N GLN A 216 4.48 18.23 -24.92
CA GLN A 216 4.86 19.49 -25.53
C GLN A 216 3.59 20.33 -25.44
N PRO A 217 3.62 21.46 -24.71
CA PRO A 217 2.41 22.23 -24.51
C PRO A 217 1.85 22.43 -25.91
N ALA A 218 0.59 21.99 -26.09
CA ALA A 218 -0.08 22.10 -27.38
C ALA A 218 0.29 23.46 -27.95
N PRO A 219 0.86 23.53 -29.17
CA PRO A 219 1.38 24.78 -29.71
C PRO A 219 0.33 25.84 -29.47
N ALA A 220 0.73 26.89 -28.74
CA ALA A 220 -0.17 27.92 -28.28
C ALA A 220 -1.08 28.31 -29.46
N PRO A 221 -2.41 28.38 -29.24
CA PRO A 221 -3.34 28.71 -30.30
C PRO A 221 -2.79 29.93 -31.03
N LYS A 222 -2.56 29.76 -32.33
CA LYS A 222 -2.12 30.82 -33.23
C LYS A 222 -2.95 32.05 -32.88
N PRO A 223 -2.34 33.23 -32.64
CA PRO A 223 -3.08 34.41 -32.26
C PRO A 223 -4.26 34.55 -33.20
N GLU A 224 -5.47 34.40 -32.66
CA GLU A 224 -6.66 34.74 -33.41
C GLU A 224 -6.45 36.19 -33.82
N GLN A 225 -6.49 36.42 -35.14
CA GLN A 225 -6.60 37.77 -35.66
C GLN A 225 -7.69 38.46 -34.84
N PRO A 226 -7.42 39.65 -34.28
CA PRO A 226 -8.43 40.36 -33.53
C PRO A 226 -9.67 40.45 -34.43
N THR A 227 -10.78 39.92 -33.93
CA THR A 227 -12.09 40.14 -34.52
C THR A 227 -12.22 41.64 -34.79
N PRO A 228 -12.58 42.06 -36.02
CA PRO A 228 -12.72 43.46 -36.34
C PRO A 228 -13.66 44.11 -35.32
N ALA A 229 -13.23 45.24 -34.78
CA ALA A 229 -13.94 45.97 -33.74
C ALA A 229 -15.43 46.10 -34.09
N PRO A 230 -16.34 45.82 -33.13
CA PRO A 230 -17.75 46.04 -33.35
C PRO A 230 -17.96 47.50 -33.74
N LYS A 231 -18.59 47.69 -34.90
CA LYS A 231 -19.03 48.99 -35.39
C LYS A 231 -19.87 49.66 -34.29
N PRO A 232 -19.68 50.95 -34.00
CA PRO A 232 -20.48 51.63 -32.99
C PRO A 232 -21.96 51.46 -33.33
N GLU A 233 -22.70 50.79 -32.46
CA GLU A 233 -24.15 50.82 -32.51
C GLU A 233 -24.60 52.26 -32.25
N GLN A 234 -25.38 52.81 -33.19
CA GLN A 234 -26.11 54.04 -32.96
C GLN A 234 -26.93 53.90 -31.68
N PRO A 235 -26.97 54.93 -30.82
CA PRO A 235 -27.86 54.90 -29.67
C PRO A 235 -29.30 54.73 -30.16
N THR A 236 -29.99 53.72 -29.62
CA THR A 236 -31.43 53.57 -29.72
C THR A 236 -32.10 54.86 -29.21
N PRO A 237 -33.06 55.44 -29.94
CA PRO A 237 -33.77 56.63 -29.48
C PRO A 237 -34.55 56.31 -28.19
N ALA A 238 -34.40 57.19 -27.21
CA ALA A 238 -34.99 57.07 -25.88
C ALA A 238 -36.51 56.81 -25.94
N PRO A 239 -37.06 55.95 -25.06
CA PRO A 239 -38.50 55.79 -24.94
C PRO A 239 -39.12 57.11 -24.46
N LYS A 240 -40.08 57.64 -25.21
CA LYS A 240 -40.91 58.75 -24.78
C LYS A 240 -41.70 58.32 -23.55
N THR A 241 -41.31 58.80 -22.38
CA THR A 241 -42.13 58.75 -21.17
C THR A 241 -43.35 59.66 -21.38
N GLY A 242 -44.43 59.09 -21.91
CA GLY A 242 -45.75 59.69 -21.87
C GLY A 242 -46.31 59.60 -20.45
N TRP A 243 -45.91 60.54 -19.58
CA TRP A 243 -46.66 60.82 -18.36
C TRP A 243 -47.95 61.54 -18.75
N LYS A 244 -49.05 60.79 -18.85
CA LYS A 244 -50.37 61.38 -18.69
C LYS A 244 -50.53 61.68 -17.20
N GLN A 245 -50.52 62.97 -16.88
CA GLN A 245 -51.10 63.49 -15.64
C GLN A 245 -52.57 63.11 -15.62
N GLU A 246 -52.93 62.23 -14.69
CA GLU A 246 -54.30 62.07 -14.22
C GLU A 246 -54.22 62.05 -12.69
N ASN A 247 -55.15 62.80 -12.07
CA ASN A 247 -55.28 63.21 -10.66
C ASN A 247 -54.79 64.66 -10.45
N GLY A 248 -55.63 65.64 -10.12
CA GLY A 248 -56.88 65.57 -9.38
C GLY A 248 -56.66 66.26 -8.05
N MET A 249 -57.46 67.32 -7.83
CA MET A 249 -57.52 68.23 -6.67
C MET A 249 -56.51 69.38 -6.64
#